data_AF-A0A329R7A7-F1
#
_entry.id   AF-A0A329R7A7-F1
#
_cell.length_a   1.000
_cell.length_b   1.000
_cell.length_c   1.000
_cell.angle_alpha   90.00
_cell.angle_beta   90.00
_cell.angle_gamma   90.00
#
_symmetry.space_group_name_H-M   'P 1'
#
loop_
_entity.id
_entity.type
_entity.pdbx_description
1 polymer ?
#
loop_
_entity_poly.entity_id
_entity_poly.type
_entity_poly.pdbx_seq_one_letter_code
_entity_poly.pdbx_strand_id
1 'polypeptide(L)'
;MRKAIPPLVYRLQRCESKDIDVLNYFFKRYAESTNTSNDEGPFYSELLYYLIVFSELWERPQPSMAEMTRRLTEFGISAGANPMPLLYCAFSKEKSKECNKLKLGNYDADGIIYKRDKYWNVSATIPSQPSVLLLRSKLDTQTPQSMRNTFSDHLTLDEENPMSEVCGMEILGSYVKSKGDLASLDKSCLDEMPGFNMTLQIDHQNAYFGTDDAYDGIINSSSGSS
;
A
#
# COMPACT_ATOMS: atom_id res chain seq x y z
N MET A 1 9.21 4.66 6.52
CA MET A 1 9.89 3.89 5.44
C MET A 1 9.88 4.57 4.07
N ARG A 2 8.85 5.35 3.71
CA ARG A 2 8.76 5.98 2.37
C ARG A 2 9.93 6.92 2.05
N LYS A 3 10.47 7.62 3.05
CA LYS A 3 11.65 8.49 2.91
C LYS A 3 12.94 7.73 2.55
N ALA A 4 12.98 6.40 2.69
CA ALA A 4 14.12 5.58 2.29
C ALA A 4 14.17 5.29 0.77
N ILE A 5 13.05 5.46 0.06
CA ILE A 5 12.98 5.16 -1.37
C ILE A 5 13.92 6.06 -2.19
N PRO A 6 13.95 7.40 -2.02
CA PRO A 6 14.83 8.25 -2.81
C PRO A 6 16.34 7.92 -2.70
N PRO A 7 16.95 7.79 -1.50
CA PRO A 7 18.37 7.42 -1.40
C PRO A 7 18.66 6.01 -1.92
N LEU A 8 17.74 5.06 -1.73
CA LEU A 8 17.87 3.71 -2.30
C LEU A 8 17.92 3.77 -3.84
N VAL A 9 16.96 4.44 -4.47
CA VAL A 9 16.90 4.60 -5.93
C VAL A 9 18.13 5.36 -6.44
N TYR A 10 18.53 6.43 -5.76
CA TYR A 10 19.71 7.21 -6.10
C TYR A 10 20.97 6.36 -6.15
N ARG A 11 21.23 5.53 -5.13
CA ARG A 11 22.40 4.63 -5.09
C ARG A 11 22.33 3.51 -6.12
N LEU A 12 21.15 2.93 -6.34
CA LEU A 12 20.94 1.92 -7.38
C LEU A 12 21.22 2.48 -8.78
N GLN A 13 20.81 3.73 -9.04
CA GLN A 13 21.06 4.41 -10.31
C GLN A 13 22.52 4.85 -10.48
N ARG A 14 23.14 5.35 -9.40
CA ARG A 14 24.54 5.76 -9.40
C ARG A 14 25.49 4.59 -9.65
N CYS A 15 25.21 3.42 -9.07
CA CYS A 15 25.90 2.17 -9.34
C CYS A 15 27.44 2.26 -9.17
N GLU A 16 27.90 2.97 -8.14
CA GLU A 16 29.33 3.08 -7.82
C GLU A 16 29.77 1.95 -6.86
N SER A 17 31.07 1.64 -6.83
CA SER A 17 31.60 0.62 -5.91
C SER A 17 31.30 0.92 -4.44
N LYS A 18 31.22 2.21 -4.07
CA LYS A 18 30.89 2.66 -2.71
C LYS A 18 29.42 2.38 -2.32
N ASP A 19 28.54 2.11 -3.29
CA ASP A 19 27.12 1.83 -3.03
C ASP A 19 26.88 0.37 -2.64
N ILE A 20 27.76 -0.54 -3.06
CA ILE A 20 27.56 -1.99 -2.89
C ILE A 20 27.39 -2.33 -1.41
N ASP A 21 28.28 -1.86 -0.55
CA ASP A 21 28.24 -2.17 0.88
C ASP A 21 26.99 -1.60 1.54
N VAL A 22 26.66 -0.33 1.26
CA VAL A 22 25.47 0.34 1.81
C VAL A 22 24.17 -0.35 1.35
N LEU A 23 24.08 -0.73 0.07
CA LEU A 23 22.91 -1.44 -0.47
C LEU A 23 22.79 -2.85 0.15
N ASN A 24 23.89 -3.58 0.30
CA ASN A 24 23.89 -4.87 0.97
C ASN A 24 23.41 -4.77 2.42
N TYR A 25 23.87 -3.75 3.15
CA TYR A 25 23.40 -3.46 4.51
C TYR A 25 21.90 -3.17 4.52
N PHE A 26 21.43 -2.30 3.62
CA PHE A 26 20.01 -1.97 3.49
C PHE A 26 19.14 -3.20 3.27
N PHE A 27 19.49 -4.05 2.29
CA PHE A 27 18.70 -5.24 2.00
C PHE A 27 18.76 -6.28 3.13
N LYS A 28 19.89 -6.42 3.83
CA LYS A 28 20.00 -7.26 5.03
C LYS A 28 19.03 -6.77 6.13
N ARG A 29 19.11 -5.50 6.50
CA ARG A 29 18.25 -4.89 7.53
C ARG A 29 16.78 -4.93 7.16
N TYR A 30 16.46 -4.66 5.89
CA TYR A 30 15.10 -4.75 5.39
C TYR A 30 14.55 -6.17 5.55
N ALA A 31 15.31 -7.19 5.13
CA ALA A 31 14.90 -8.59 5.27
C ALA A 31 14.68 -9.01 6.74
N GLU A 32 15.54 -8.57 7.66
CA GLU A 32 15.37 -8.78 9.11
C GLU A 32 14.08 -8.15 9.62
N SER A 33 13.77 -6.92 9.18
CA SER A 33 12.54 -6.22 9.59
C SER A 33 11.26 -6.88 9.07
N THR A 34 11.29 -7.46 7.87
CA THR A 34 10.13 -8.16 7.30
C THR A 34 9.93 -9.56 7.88
N ASN A 35 10.97 -10.18 8.45
CA ASN A 35 10.88 -11.51 9.03
C ASN A 35 10.37 -11.53 10.49
N THR A 36 10.30 -10.36 11.13
CA THR A 36 9.92 -10.23 12.55
C THR A 36 8.45 -9.86 12.77
N SER A 37 7.67 -9.62 11.70
CA SER A 37 6.32 -9.07 11.77
C SER A 37 5.18 -10.10 11.82
N ASN A 38 5.39 -11.27 12.42
CA ASN A 38 4.34 -12.30 12.56
C ASN A 38 3.32 -12.02 13.68
N ASP A 39 3.39 -10.88 14.36
CA ASP A 39 2.37 -10.44 15.32
C ASP A 39 1.24 -9.72 14.58
N GLU A 40 0.52 -10.45 13.72
CA GLU A 40 -0.83 -10.04 13.34
C GLU A 40 -1.67 -10.12 14.62
N GLY A 41 -1.87 -8.97 15.27
CA GLY A 41 -2.49 -8.88 16.59
C GLY A 41 -3.83 -9.62 16.68
N PRO A 42 -4.38 -9.82 17.89
CA PRO A 42 -5.47 -10.76 18.18
C PRO A 42 -6.80 -10.50 17.44
N PHE A 43 -6.91 -9.40 16.71
CA PHE A 43 -8.08 -8.99 15.96
C PHE A 43 -7.99 -9.26 14.46
N TYR A 44 -6.88 -9.83 13.98
CA TYR A 44 -6.73 -10.18 12.57
C TYR A 44 -7.20 -11.61 12.30
N SER A 45 -8.06 -11.78 11.30
CA SER A 45 -8.53 -13.08 10.83
C SER A 45 -8.19 -13.24 9.36
N GLU A 46 -7.12 -14.00 9.09
CA GLU A 46 -6.64 -14.29 7.74
C GLU A 46 -7.72 -14.96 6.88
N LEU A 47 -8.56 -15.82 7.50
CA LEU A 47 -9.69 -16.45 6.81
C LEU A 47 -10.75 -15.42 6.38
N LEU A 48 -11.12 -14.49 7.26
CA LEU A 48 -12.08 -13.44 6.94
C LEU A 48 -11.52 -12.50 5.87
N TYR A 49 -10.24 -12.13 5.98
CA TYR A 49 -9.54 -11.32 5.00
C TYR A 49 -9.62 -11.95 3.61
N TYR A 50 -9.21 -13.21 3.46
CA TYR A 50 -9.29 -13.90 2.17
C TYR A 50 -10.71 -14.13 1.68
N LEU A 51 -11.66 -14.40 2.57
CA LEU A 51 -13.06 -14.53 2.20
C LEU A 51 -13.58 -13.24 1.54
N ILE A 52 -13.26 -12.06 2.11
CA ILE A 52 -13.65 -10.76 1.55
C ILE A 52 -12.89 -10.49 0.24
N VAL A 53 -11.56 -10.60 0.27
CA VAL A 53 -10.71 -10.31 -0.90
C VAL A 53 -11.12 -11.16 -2.09
N PHE A 54 -11.26 -12.49 -1.93
CA PHE A 54 -11.61 -13.38 -3.03
C PHE A 54 -13.07 -13.25 -3.47
N SER A 55 -13.98 -12.91 -2.56
CA SER A 55 -15.40 -12.75 -2.89
C SER A 55 -15.70 -11.43 -3.63
N GLU A 56 -15.17 -10.33 -3.13
CA GLU A 56 -15.54 -8.98 -3.56
C GLU A 56 -14.50 -8.32 -4.45
N LEU A 57 -13.22 -8.38 -4.08
CA LEU A 57 -12.17 -7.55 -4.68
C LEU A 57 -11.42 -8.24 -5.81
N TRP A 58 -11.31 -9.58 -5.77
CA TRP A 58 -10.52 -10.34 -6.72
C TRP A 58 -11.12 -10.34 -8.12
N GLU A 59 -10.30 -10.12 -9.14
CA GLU A 59 -10.76 -10.15 -10.53
C GLU A 59 -11.17 -11.57 -10.93
N ARG A 60 -12.33 -11.70 -11.59
CA ARG A 60 -12.84 -12.97 -12.09
C ARG A 60 -13.20 -12.87 -13.57
N PRO A 61 -12.81 -13.85 -14.41
CA PRO A 61 -12.00 -15.03 -14.07
C PRO A 61 -10.55 -14.67 -13.68
N GLN A 62 -9.85 -15.58 -13.00
CA GLN A 62 -8.46 -15.42 -12.61
C GLN A 62 -7.60 -14.94 -13.80
N PRO A 63 -6.93 -13.79 -13.71
CA PRO A 63 -6.01 -13.33 -14.74
C PRO A 63 -4.81 -14.27 -14.91
N SER A 64 -4.24 -14.30 -16.11
CA SER A 64 -3.01 -15.07 -16.34
C SER A 64 -1.83 -14.47 -15.59
N MET A 65 -0.85 -15.30 -15.22
CA MET A 65 0.40 -14.82 -14.62
C MET A 65 1.09 -13.77 -15.51
N ALA A 66 1.05 -13.93 -16.83
CA ALA A 66 1.64 -12.96 -17.76
C ALA A 66 0.97 -11.58 -17.66
N GLU A 67 -0.35 -11.54 -17.55
CA GLU A 67 -1.10 -10.29 -17.38
C GLU A 67 -0.83 -9.65 -16.01
N MET A 68 -0.80 -10.44 -14.94
CA MET A 68 -0.47 -9.92 -13.60
C MET A 68 0.97 -9.39 -13.55
N THR A 69 1.94 -10.10 -14.13
CA THR A 69 3.32 -9.63 -14.25
C THR A 69 3.41 -8.35 -15.08
N ARG A 70 2.70 -8.28 -16.22
CA ARG A 70 2.65 -7.08 -17.06
C ARG A 70 2.18 -5.87 -16.24
N ARG A 71 1.08 -6.01 -15.50
CA ARG A 71 0.53 -4.95 -14.61
C ARG A 71 1.50 -4.61 -13.48
N LEU A 72 2.14 -5.59 -12.86
CA LEU A 72 3.14 -5.39 -11.81
C LEU A 72 4.30 -4.53 -12.31
N THR A 73 4.76 -4.77 -13.54
CA THR A 73 5.90 -4.07 -14.15
C THR A 73 5.54 -2.74 -14.81
N GLU A 74 4.25 -2.50 -15.07
CA GLU A 74 3.76 -1.27 -15.70
C GLU A 74 3.82 -0.08 -14.72
N PHE A 75 3.66 -0.32 -13.42
CA PHE A 75 3.63 0.73 -12.41
C PHE A 75 4.89 0.73 -11.54
N GLY A 76 5.40 1.91 -11.21
CA GLY A 76 6.60 2.09 -10.37
C GLY A 76 6.41 1.77 -8.88
N ILE A 77 5.17 1.52 -8.44
CA ILE A 77 4.84 1.08 -7.08
C ILE A 77 3.81 -0.05 -7.21
N SER A 78 4.15 -1.23 -6.71
CA SER A 78 3.25 -2.38 -6.70
C SER A 78 3.49 -3.26 -5.48
N ALA A 79 2.42 -3.87 -4.97
CA ALA A 79 2.48 -4.87 -3.91
C ALA A 79 2.53 -6.26 -4.53
N GLY A 80 3.42 -7.13 -4.02
CA GLY A 80 3.63 -8.46 -4.59
C GLY A 80 2.38 -9.34 -4.54
N ALA A 81 2.00 -9.90 -5.69
CA ALA A 81 0.79 -10.73 -5.83
C ALA A 81 1.02 -12.23 -5.53
N ASN A 82 2.21 -12.65 -5.11
CA ASN A 82 2.71 -13.99 -5.44
C ASN A 82 2.63 -15.06 -4.32
N PRO A 83 1.56 -15.07 -3.52
CA PRO A 83 0.83 -16.35 -3.49
C PRO A 83 -0.68 -16.23 -3.78
N MET A 84 -1.20 -15.03 -4.09
CA MET A 84 -2.64 -14.78 -4.19
C MET A 84 -3.38 -15.64 -5.23
N PRO A 85 -2.85 -15.88 -6.45
CA PRO A 85 -3.50 -16.75 -7.42
C PRO A 85 -3.65 -18.20 -6.95
N LEU A 86 -2.67 -18.72 -6.21
CA LEU A 86 -2.72 -20.07 -5.66
C LEU A 86 -3.84 -20.18 -4.62
N LEU A 87 -3.86 -19.22 -3.69
CA LEU A 87 -4.86 -19.14 -2.64
C LEU A 87 -6.26 -18.94 -3.22
N TYR A 88 -6.44 -18.01 -4.16
CA TYR A 88 -7.72 -17.77 -4.81
C TYR A 88 -8.28 -19.02 -5.48
N CYS A 89 -7.47 -19.71 -6.29
CA CYS A 89 -7.92 -20.88 -7.03
C CYS A 89 -8.25 -22.07 -6.09
N ALA A 90 -7.55 -22.21 -4.97
CA ALA A 90 -7.91 -23.17 -3.92
C ALA A 90 -9.23 -22.76 -3.24
N PHE A 91 -9.33 -21.53 -2.72
CA PHE A 91 -10.50 -21.03 -1.98
C PHE A 91 -11.78 -21.03 -2.82
N SER A 92 -11.72 -20.55 -4.05
CA SER A 92 -12.89 -20.33 -4.90
C SER A 92 -13.36 -21.59 -5.63
N LYS A 93 -12.46 -22.57 -5.83
CA LYS A 93 -12.63 -23.68 -6.78
C LYS A 93 -13.04 -23.22 -8.18
N GLU A 94 -12.63 -22.01 -8.60
CA GLU A 94 -12.96 -21.46 -9.91
C GLU A 94 -12.44 -22.37 -11.03
N LYS A 95 -13.29 -22.62 -12.04
CA LYS A 95 -12.98 -23.53 -13.16
C LYS A 95 -12.38 -22.83 -14.39
N SER A 96 -11.75 -21.67 -14.21
CA SER A 96 -11.07 -20.94 -15.29
C SER A 96 -9.87 -21.71 -15.83
N LYS A 97 -9.42 -21.37 -17.04
CA LYS A 97 -8.23 -21.97 -17.66
C LYS A 97 -7.00 -21.79 -16.76
N GLU A 98 -6.91 -20.67 -16.08
CA GLU A 98 -5.81 -20.29 -15.20
C GLU A 98 -5.83 -21.11 -13.92
N CYS A 99 -6.97 -21.21 -13.23
CA CYS A 99 -7.08 -22.04 -12.02
C CYS A 99 -6.97 -23.54 -12.29
N ASN A 100 -7.51 -24.04 -13.41
CA ASN A 100 -7.43 -25.47 -13.75
C ASN A 100 -5.97 -25.95 -13.99
N LYS A 101 -5.07 -25.06 -14.45
CA LYS A 101 -3.64 -25.38 -14.57
C LYS A 101 -2.98 -25.69 -13.23
N LEU A 102 -3.44 -25.03 -12.16
CA LEU A 102 -2.87 -25.16 -10.82
C LEU A 102 -3.34 -26.41 -10.07
N LYS A 103 -4.50 -26.98 -10.46
CA LYS A 103 -5.07 -28.22 -9.88
C LYS A 103 -5.31 -28.15 -8.35
N LEU A 104 -5.64 -26.97 -7.83
CA LEU A 104 -5.78 -26.72 -6.38
C LEU A 104 -7.20 -26.93 -5.82
N GLY A 105 -8.22 -27.06 -6.68
CA GLY A 105 -9.63 -27.19 -6.27
C GLY A 105 -10.13 -28.63 -6.09
N ASN A 106 -9.25 -29.63 -5.94
CA ASN A 106 -9.62 -31.05 -5.95
C ASN A 106 -9.89 -31.65 -4.57
N TYR A 107 -10.06 -30.83 -3.54
CA TYR A 107 -10.38 -31.29 -2.19
C TYR A 107 -11.89 -31.48 -1.97
N ASP A 108 -12.24 -32.34 -1.01
CA ASP A 108 -13.61 -32.72 -0.65
C ASP A 108 -14.26 -31.72 0.32
N ALA A 109 -14.42 -30.49 -0.14
CA ALA A 109 -15.23 -29.45 0.49
C ALA A 109 -15.63 -28.39 -0.55
N ASP A 110 -16.62 -27.58 -0.23
CA ASP A 110 -17.03 -26.46 -1.08
C ASP A 110 -15.98 -25.33 -1.09
N GLY A 111 -16.11 -24.42 -2.06
CA GLY A 111 -15.31 -23.21 -2.08
C GLY A 111 -15.71 -22.27 -0.94
N ILE A 112 -14.72 -21.68 -0.28
CA ILE A 112 -14.90 -20.70 0.80
C ILE A 112 -15.03 -19.32 0.17
N ILE A 113 -16.17 -19.10 -0.48
CA ILE A 113 -16.44 -17.88 -1.26
C ILE A 113 -17.94 -17.64 -1.34
N TYR A 114 -18.39 -16.40 -1.20
CA TYR A 114 -19.81 -16.08 -1.40
C TYR A 114 -20.08 -15.55 -2.81
N LYS A 115 -21.36 -15.62 -3.19
CA LYS A 115 -21.85 -15.10 -4.45
C LYS A 115 -21.91 -13.58 -4.38
N ARG A 116 -21.42 -12.93 -5.45
CA ARG A 116 -21.62 -11.50 -5.66
C ARG A 116 -23.11 -11.22 -5.81
N ASP A 117 -23.59 -10.22 -5.09
CA ASP A 117 -24.98 -9.80 -5.15
C ASP A 117 -25.20 -8.74 -6.23
N LYS A 118 -26.41 -8.17 -6.27
CA LYS A 118 -26.80 -7.12 -7.22
C LYS A 118 -26.10 -5.77 -7.00
N TYR A 119 -25.38 -5.59 -5.89
CA TYR A 119 -24.65 -4.35 -5.57
C TYR A 119 -23.17 -4.45 -5.90
N TRP A 120 -22.65 -5.66 -6.13
CA TRP A 120 -21.28 -5.85 -6.55
C TRP A 120 -20.98 -5.10 -7.86
N ASN A 121 -19.89 -4.32 -7.86
CA ASN A 121 -19.48 -3.47 -8.98
C ASN A 121 -20.56 -2.46 -9.43
N VAL A 122 -21.48 -2.09 -8.54
CA VAL A 122 -22.46 -1.02 -8.75
C VAL A 122 -22.10 0.15 -7.86
N SER A 123 -21.84 1.31 -8.46
CA SER A 123 -21.60 2.54 -7.70
C SER A 123 -22.87 2.96 -6.97
N ALA A 124 -22.74 3.28 -5.69
CA ALA A 124 -23.84 3.87 -4.93
C ALA A 124 -24.24 5.22 -5.54
N THR A 125 -25.55 5.45 -5.72
CA THR A 125 -26.06 6.75 -6.14
C THR A 125 -26.28 7.60 -4.89
N ILE A 126 -25.58 8.72 -4.79
CA ILE A 126 -25.73 9.66 -3.68
C ILE A 126 -26.95 10.55 -3.96
N PRO A 127 -28.00 10.54 -3.11
CA PRO A 127 -29.13 11.44 -3.27
C PRO A 127 -28.67 12.91 -3.16
N SER A 128 -29.46 13.85 -3.67
CA SER A 128 -29.09 15.29 -3.67
C SER A 128 -29.07 15.95 -2.28
N GLN A 129 -29.57 15.26 -1.25
CA GLN A 129 -29.67 15.79 0.11
C GLN A 129 -28.38 15.63 0.94
N PRO A 130 -27.75 14.43 1.02
CA PRO A 130 -26.47 14.28 1.71
C PRO A 130 -25.30 14.74 0.85
N SER A 131 -24.36 15.44 1.48
CA SER A 131 -22.99 15.60 1.00
C SER A 131 -22.15 14.36 1.34
N VAL A 132 -21.10 14.12 0.56
CA VAL A 132 -20.08 13.09 0.85
C VAL A 132 -18.70 13.70 0.68
N LEU A 133 -17.85 13.55 1.70
CA LEU A 133 -16.42 13.87 1.63
C LEU A 133 -15.64 12.58 1.32
N LEU A 134 -14.93 12.57 0.20
CA LEU A 134 -14.02 11.50 -0.18
C LEU A 134 -12.58 12.02 -0.12
N LEU A 135 -11.76 11.43 0.76
CA LEU A 135 -10.33 11.71 0.85
C LEU A 135 -9.55 10.69 0.03
N ARG A 136 -8.63 11.15 -0.83
CA ARG A 136 -7.93 10.27 -1.76
C ARG A 136 -6.46 10.66 -1.89
N SER A 137 -5.55 9.68 -1.79
CA SER A 137 -4.15 9.87 -2.13
C SER A 137 -3.84 9.37 -3.54
N LYS A 138 -2.98 10.09 -4.28
CA LYS A 138 -2.42 9.58 -5.55
C LYS A 138 -1.40 8.45 -5.33
N LEU A 139 -0.94 8.27 -4.10
CA LEU A 139 0.01 7.23 -3.70
C LEU A 139 -0.66 6.05 -2.98
N ASP A 140 -1.99 6.00 -2.96
CA ASP A 140 -2.73 4.83 -2.49
C ASP A 140 -2.84 3.80 -3.62
N THR A 141 -1.96 2.80 -3.60
CA THR A 141 -1.98 1.69 -4.57
C THR A 141 -2.98 0.60 -4.22
N GLN A 142 -3.59 0.63 -3.03
CA GLN A 142 -4.55 -0.38 -2.60
C GLN A 142 -5.95 -0.10 -3.13
N THR A 143 -6.29 1.17 -3.34
CA THR A 143 -7.61 1.61 -3.81
C THR A 143 -7.62 1.80 -5.33
N PRO A 144 -8.32 0.96 -6.13
CA PRO A 144 -8.35 1.06 -7.58
C PRO A 144 -8.84 2.43 -8.09
N GLN A 145 -8.16 2.93 -9.12
CA GLN A 145 -8.46 4.22 -9.78
C GLN A 145 -9.88 4.28 -10.42
N SER A 146 -10.56 3.14 -10.60
CA SER A 146 -11.89 3.07 -11.21
C SER A 146 -13.04 3.50 -10.31
N MET A 147 -12.84 3.67 -8.99
CA MET A 147 -13.83 4.25 -8.07
C MET A 147 -13.91 5.79 -8.20
N ARG A 148 -14.01 6.27 -9.44
CA ARG A 148 -13.52 7.57 -9.90
C ARG A 148 -14.51 8.75 -9.84
N ASN A 149 -15.60 8.65 -9.08
CA ASN A 149 -16.54 9.77 -8.99
C ASN A 149 -16.30 10.62 -7.75
N THR A 150 -15.52 11.68 -8.00
CA THR A 150 -15.49 13.02 -7.37
C THR A 150 -14.45 13.31 -6.27
N PHE A 151 -13.70 14.39 -6.55
CA PHE A 151 -12.73 15.17 -5.75
C PHE A 151 -11.35 14.57 -5.43
N SER A 152 -10.34 15.42 -5.58
CA SER A 152 -8.91 15.14 -5.38
C SER A 152 -8.36 16.23 -4.50
N ASP A 153 -7.86 15.91 -3.32
CA ASP A 153 -6.91 16.74 -2.58
C ASP A 153 -5.93 15.80 -1.86
N HIS A 154 -4.65 16.17 -1.88
CA HIS A 154 -3.55 15.33 -1.42
C HIS A 154 -3.51 15.31 0.11
N LEU A 155 -3.69 14.13 0.72
CA LEU A 155 -3.50 13.94 2.15
C LEU A 155 -2.11 13.37 2.44
N THR A 156 -1.30 14.07 3.23
CA THR A 156 -0.10 13.48 3.82
C THR A 156 -0.42 13.08 5.26
N LEU A 157 -0.09 11.84 5.63
CA LEU A 157 -0.05 11.40 7.01
C LEU A 157 1.38 11.69 7.50
N ASP A 158 1.52 12.40 8.62
CA ASP A 158 2.82 12.62 9.24
C ASP A 158 3.27 11.29 9.89
N GLU A 159 4.34 10.69 9.35
CA GLU A 159 4.92 9.45 9.88
C GLU A 159 5.67 9.69 11.21
N GLU A 160 5.99 10.94 11.59
CA GLU A 160 6.86 11.25 12.73
C GLU A 160 6.11 11.49 14.05
N ASN A 161 4.86 11.94 13.97
CA ASN A 161 4.00 12.09 15.14
C ASN A 161 2.58 11.56 14.83
N PRO A 162 2.26 10.31 15.20
CA PRO A 162 0.94 9.73 14.95
C PRO A 162 -0.20 10.43 15.74
N MET A 163 0.15 11.31 16.68
CA MET A 163 -0.78 12.16 17.43
C MET A 163 -0.86 13.59 16.90
N SER A 164 -0.04 13.96 15.91
CA SER A 164 -0.12 15.29 15.30
C SER A 164 -1.37 15.40 14.44
N GLU A 165 -2.02 16.56 14.52
CA GLU A 165 -3.09 16.90 13.61
C GLU A 165 -2.49 17.04 12.21
N VAL A 166 -2.97 16.22 11.27
CA VAL A 166 -2.59 16.29 9.86
C VAL A 166 -3.71 16.99 9.12
N CYS A 167 -3.39 17.69 8.03
CA CYS A 167 -4.37 18.46 7.25
C CYS A 167 -5.63 17.66 6.87
N GLY A 168 -5.52 16.33 6.71
CA GLY A 168 -6.69 15.50 6.48
C GLY A 168 -7.67 15.36 7.63
N MET A 169 -7.17 15.37 8.86
CA MET A 169 -8.00 15.44 10.05
C MET A 169 -8.67 16.81 10.16
N GLU A 170 -7.99 17.90 9.81
CA GLU A 170 -8.56 19.25 9.79
C GLU A 170 -9.69 19.39 8.77
N ILE A 171 -9.48 18.91 7.53
CA ILE A 171 -10.52 18.92 6.49
C ILE A 171 -11.74 18.09 6.94
N LEU A 172 -11.51 16.93 7.56
CA LEU A 172 -12.60 16.11 8.12
C LEU A 172 -13.33 16.84 9.26
N GLY A 173 -12.58 17.49 10.16
CA GLY A 173 -13.14 18.30 11.24
C GLY A 173 -13.97 19.47 10.72
N SER A 174 -13.47 20.17 9.69
CA SER A 174 -14.20 21.24 9.00
C SER A 174 -15.48 20.72 8.35
N TYR A 175 -15.44 19.58 7.66
CA TYR A 175 -16.63 18.95 7.07
C TYR A 175 -17.74 18.68 8.10
N VAL A 176 -17.37 18.15 9.27
CA VAL A 176 -18.32 17.90 10.37
C VAL A 176 -18.85 19.21 10.93
N LYS A 177 -17.98 20.20 11.19
CA LYS A 177 -18.35 21.50 11.75
C LYS A 177 -19.28 22.30 10.81
N SER A 178 -19.05 22.18 9.51
CA SER A 178 -19.87 22.78 8.44
C SER A 178 -21.12 21.97 8.12
N LYS A 179 -21.47 20.94 8.92
CA LYS A 179 -22.65 20.09 8.76
C LYS A 179 -22.75 19.45 7.36
N GLY A 180 -21.59 19.11 6.78
CA GLY A 180 -21.49 18.53 5.46
C GLY A 180 -21.44 19.54 4.30
N ASP A 181 -21.54 20.85 4.54
CA ASP A 181 -21.43 21.84 3.47
C ASP A 181 -20.01 21.87 2.88
N LEU A 182 -19.86 21.29 1.70
CA LEU A 182 -18.59 21.20 0.97
C LEU A 182 -18.05 22.57 0.53
N ALA A 183 -18.94 23.56 0.33
CA ALA A 183 -18.53 24.91 -0.05
C ALA A 183 -17.90 25.69 1.12
N SER A 184 -18.21 25.26 2.34
CA SER A 184 -17.72 25.85 3.59
C SER A 184 -16.55 25.05 4.20
N LEU A 185 -15.88 24.20 3.40
CA LEU A 185 -14.68 23.50 3.84
C LEU A 185 -13.52 24.48 4.00
N ASP A 186 -12.94 24.48 5.19
CA ASP A 186 -11.64 25.08 5.42
C ASP A 186 -10.57 24.14 4.87
N LYS A 187 -9.83 24.64 3.88
CA LYS A 187 -8.75 23.93 3.20
C LYS A 187 -7.41 24.66 3.33
N SER A 188 -7.33 25.67 4.20
CA SER A 188 -6.12 26.48 4.39
C SER A 188 -4.90 25.63 4.77
N CYS A 189 -5.10 24.52 5.47
CA CYS A 189 -4.03 23.57 5.80
C CYS A 189 -3.30 23.01 4.56
N LEU A 190 -3.94 22.98 3.38
CA LEU A 190 -3.29 22.54 2.13
C LEU A 190 -2.13 23.45 1.74
N ASP A 191 -2.24 24.75 2.05
CA ASP A 191 -1.20 25.75 1.77
C ASP A 191 -0.03 25.65 2.75
N GLU A 192 -0.26 25.08 3.94
CA GLU A 192 0.73 24.88 5.00
C GLU A 192 1.42 23.51 4.94
N MET A 193 0.93 22.60 4.08
CA MET A 193 1.49 21.27 3.94
C MET A 193 2.98 21.36 3.57
N PRO A 194 3.87 20.72 4.34
CA PRO A 194 5.29 20.79 4.06
C PRO A 194 5.58 20.18 2.69
N GLY A 195 6.48 20.81 1.95
CA GLY A 195 7.02 20.23 0.72
C GLY A 195 7.59 18.84 0.99
N PHE A 196 7.52 17.97 -0.03
CA PHE A 196 8.04 16.61 0.09
C PHE A 196 9.54 16.63 0.44
N ASN A 197 9.85 16.27 1.69
CA ASN A 197 11.21 16.20 2.20
C ASN A 197 11.75 14.77 2.06
N MET A 198 12.78 14.61 1.23
CA MET A 198 13.45 13.33 0.97
C MET A 198 14.57 13.03 1.96
N THR A 199 14.79 13.90 2.95
CA THR A 199 15.81 13.72 3.97
C THR A 199 15.29 12.78 5.05
N LEU A 200 16.02 11.69 5.30
CA LEU A 200 15.79 10.82 6.44
C LEU A 200 16.40 11.43 7.70
N GLN A 201 15.73 11.25 8.83
CA GLN A 201 16.33 11.52 10.13
C GLN A 201 17.57 10.62 10.33
N ILE A 202 18.58 11.14 11.03
CA ILE A 202 19.88 10.47 11.21
C ILE A 202 19.75 9.05 11.78
N ASP A 203 18.83 8.83 12.71
CA ASP A 203 18.60 7.51 13.31
C ASP A 203 18.08 6.51 12.27
N HIS A 204 17.20 6.96 11.36
CA HIS A 204 16.72 6.13 10.26
C HIS A 204 17.80 5.90 9.19
N GLN A 205 18.68 6.87 8.93
CA GLN A 205 19.82 6.69 8.04
C GLN A 205 20.76 5.62 8.58
N ASN A 206 21.09 5.68 9.86
CA ASN A 206 21.93 4.69 10.53
C ASN A 206 21.25 3.31 10.60
N ALA A 207 19.97 3.25 10.93
CA ALA A 207 19.24 1.99 11.05
C ALA A 207 19.10 1.25 9.71
N TYR A 208 18.81 1.96 8.61
CA TYR A 208 18.55 1.35 7.31
C TYR A 208 19.75 1.34 6.37
N PHE A 209 20.60 2.37 6.38
CA PHE A 209 21.73 2.50 5.46
C PHE A 209 23.09 2.32 6.14
N GLY A 210 23.14 2.26 7.47
CA GLY A 210 24.39 2.05 8.22
C GLY A 210 25.38 3.22 8.12
N THR A 211 24.88 4.41 7.78
CA THR A 211 25.66 5.62 7.52
C THR A 211 24.88 6.87 7.95
N ASP A 212 25.61 7.93 8.23
CA ASP A 212 25.05 9.25 8.59
C ASP A 212 24.57 10.05 7.37
N ASP A 213 24.87 9.57 6.15
CA ASP A 213 24.43 10.14 4.88
C ASP A 213 23.91 9.03 3.94
N ALA A 214 22.59 8.91 3.87
CA ALA A 214 21.92 7.90 3.06
C ALA A 214 22.11 8.10 1.54
N TYR A 215 22.59 9.24 1.05
CA TYR A 215 22.84 9.49 -0.37
C TYR A 215 24.29 9.22 -0.74
N ASP A 216 25.24 9.87 -0.06
CA ASP A 216 26.66 9.88 -0.44
C ASP A 216 27.59 9.19 0.56
N GLY A 217 27.08 8.89 1.76
CA GLY A 217 27.84 8.27 2.84
C GLY A 217 28.35 6.87 2.54
N ILE A 218 29.33 6.45 3.32
CA ILE A 218 29.88 5.09 3.37
C ILE A 218 29.46 4.42 4.67
N ILE A 219 29.48 3.08 4.71
CA ILE A 219 29.16 2.35 5.94
C ILE A 219 30.07 2.80 7.08
N ASN A 220 29.45 3.17 8.20
CA ASN A 220 30.16 3.44 9.44
C ASN A 220 30.82 2.14 9.92
N SER A 221 32.13 2.19 10.17
CA SER A 221 32.96 1.03 10.53
C SER A 221 32.53 0.33 11.83
N SER A 222 31.67 0.95 12.64
CA SER A 222 31.03 0.38 13.83
C SER A 222 29.76 -0.44 13.55
N SER A 223 29.23 -0.39 12.32
CA SER A 223 27.95 -1.01 11.93
C SER A 223 28.13 -2.40 11.30
N GLY A 224 29.37 -2.81 11.01
CA GLY A 224 29.72 -4.05 10.31
C GLY A 224 29.97 -5.27 11.21
N SER A 225 29.55 -5.23 12.48
CA SER A 225 29.84 -6.29 13.44
C SER A 225 28.63 -6.59 14.33
N SER A 226 27.61 -7.23 13.75
CA SER A 226 26.60 -8.05 14.47
C SER A 226 25.92 -9.00 13.48
#